data_AF-A0A929J4R1-F1
#
_entry.id   AF-A0A929J4R1-F1
#
_cell.length_a   1.000
_cell.length_b   1.000
_cell.length_c   1.000
_cell.angle_alpha   90.00
_cell.angle_beta   90.00
_cell.angle_gamma   90.00
#
_symmetry.space_group_name_H-M   'P 1'
#
loop_
_entity.id
_entity.type
_entity.pdbx_description
1 polymer ?
#
loop_
_entity_poly.entity_id
_entity_poly.type
_entity_poly.pdbx_seq_one_letter_code
_entity_poly.pdbx_strand_id
1 'polypeptide(L)'
;INIGGNLYQKFGVFYNYIAERGDIKKSDYGRMNKTERLMDAFVFKVPSLRNVAVTAPYLHDGSAETIEEAIEIMGQTQLGRSLTTDEILLIKAFLKTLTGKYKNIMLDAPS
;
A
#
# COMPACT_ATOMS: atom_id res chain seq x y z
N ILE A 1 -4.58 16.57 8.03
CA ILE A 1 -4.00 16.39 6.67
C ILE A 1 -4.30 14.96 6.24
N ASN A 2 -4.84 14.75 5.03
CA ASN A 2 -5.09 13.42 4.48
C ASN A 2 -3.90 13.01 3.60
N ILE A 3 -3.40 11.79 3.76
CA ILE A 3 -2.32 11.23 2.94
C ILE A 3 -2.93 10.08 2.14
N GLY A 4 -3.08 10.27 0.84
CA GLY A 4 -3.78 9.34 -0.06
C GLY A 4 -5.30 9.56 -0.14
N GLY A 5 -6.00 8.69 -0.89
CA GLY A 5 -7.46 8.67 -1.01
C GLY A 5 -8.07 9.42 -2.20
N ASN A 6 -7.31 10.24 -2.91
CA ASN A 6 -7.85 11.20 -3.91
C ASN A 6 -7.45 10.91 -5.36
N LEU A 7 -6.64 9.87 -5.61
CA LEU A 7 -6.03 9.62 -6.92
C LEU A 7 -6.15 8.14 -7.29
N TYR A 8 -6.16 7.86 -8.59
CA TYR A 8 -5.92 6.53 -9.14
C TYR A 8 -4.51 6.48 -9.75
N GLN A 9 -3.75 5.44 -9.45
CA GLN A 9 -2.38 5.26 -9.94
C GLN A 9 -2.18 3.82 -10.40
N LYS A 10 -1.30 3.65 -11.40
CA LYS A 10 -0.84 2.33 -11.81
C LYS A 10 0.08 1.75 -10.73
N PHE A 11 -0.14 0.50 -10.37
CA PHE A 11 0.74 -0.24 -9.49
C PHE A 11 1.82 -0.95 -10.31
N GLY A 12 3.09 -0.82 -9.92
CA GLY A 12 4.23 -1.35 -10.67
C GLY A 12 4.63 -0.49 -11.85
N VAL A 13 4.92 0.81 -11.61
CA VAL A 13 5.39 1.74 -12.65
C VAL A 13 6.82 1.43 -13.08
N PHE A 14 7.70 1.11 -12.12
CA PHE A 14 9.12 0.82 -12.37
C PHE A 14 9.42 -0.69 -12.38
N TYR A 15 8.80 -1.45 -11.47
CA TYR A 15 8.92 -2.91 -11.40
C TYR A 15 7.55 -3.56 -11.41
N ASN A 16 7.38 -4.62 -12.21
CA ASN A 16 6.07 -5.23 -12.44
C ASN A 16 5.77 -6.31 -11.39
N TYR A 17 5.54 -5.86 -10.16
CA TYR A 17 5.24 -6.72 -9.02
C TYR A 17 4.14 -7.75 -9.30
N ILE A 18 3.06 -7.37 -10.00
CA ILE A 18 1.93 -8.27 -10.28
C ILE A 18 2.36 -9.40 -11.21
N ALA A 19 3.17 -9.10 -12.22
CA ALA A 19 3.70 -10.12 -13.12
C ALA A 19 4.76 -11.00 -12.44
N GLU A 20 5.64 -10.40 -11.62
CA GLU A 20 6.72 -11.11 -10.93
C GLU A 20 6.21 -12.03 -9.82
N ARG A 21 5.18 -11.61 -9.07
CA ARG A 21 4.47 -12.46 -8.11
C ARG A 21 3.83 -13.67 -8.80
N GLY A 22 3.48 -13.55 -10.08
CA GLY A 22 2.73 -14.56 -10.82
C GLY A 22 1.27 -14.67 -10.36
N ASP A 23 0.60 -15.69 -10.89
CA ASP A 23 -0.81 -16.01 -10.61
C ASP A 23 -1.72 -14.77 -10.65
N ILE A 24 -1.81 -14.11 -11.81
CA ILE A 24 -2.60 -12.87 -11.95
C ILE A 24 -4.07 -13.17 -11.69
N LYS A 25 -4.62 -12.57 -10.63
CA LYS A 25 -6.00 -12.73 -10.18
C LYS A 25 -6.87 -11.60 -10.69
N LYS A 26 -8.19 -11.81 -10.63
CA LYS A 26 -9.16 -10.77 -10.96
C LYS A 26 -8.91 -9.47 -10.17
N SER A 27 -8.54 -9.56 -8.89
CA SER A 27 -8.22 -8.41 -8.04
C SER A 27 -7.11 -7.52 -8.60
N ASP A 28 -6.17 -8.09 -9.34
CA ASP A 28 -5.00 -7.40 -9.85
C ASP A 28 -5.34 -6.42 -10.99
N TYR A 29 -6.45 -6.65 -11.70
CA TYR A 29 -6.90 -5.72 -12.74
C TYR A 29 -7.44 -4.40 -12.17
N GLY A 30 -7.63 -4.30 -10.85
CA GLY A 30 -7.96 -3.04 -10.18
C GLY A 30 -9.18 -2.35 -10.78
N ARG A 31 -9.01 -1.11 -11.22
CA ARG A 31 -10.06 -0.23 -11.77
C ARG A 31 -10.72 -0.80 -13.03
N MET A 32 -9.99 -1.54 -13.86
CA MET A 32 -10.55 -2.19 -15.06
C MET A 32 -11.71 -3.12 -14.73
N ASN A 33 -11.72 -3.76 -13.56
CA ASN A 33 -12.84 -4.62 -13.12
C ASN A 33 -14.19 -3.89 -13.05
N LYS A 34 -14.18 -2.55 -13.05
CA LYS A 34 -15.37 -1.70 -13.05
C LYS A 34 -15.57 -0.93 -14.34
N THR A 35 -14.49 -0.54 -15.01
CA THR A 35 -14.58 0.31 -16.21
C THR A 35 -14.56 -0.47 -17.51
N GLU A 36 -14.09 -1.72 -17.48
CA GLU A 36 -13.90 -2.60 -18.65
C GLU A 36 -12.91 -2.05 -19.69
N ARG A 37 -12.21 -0.96 -19.39
CA ARG A 37 -11.21 -0.36 -20.28
C ARG A 37 -9.83 -0.92 -19.99
N LEU A 38 -9.16 -1.42 -21.04
CA LEU A 38 -7.78 -1.93 -20.94
C LEU A 38 -6.79 -0.91 -20.36
N MET A 39 -6.99 0.39 -20.63
CA MET A 39 -6.14 1.46 -20.09
C MET A 39 -6.23 1.63 -18.57
N ASP A 40 -7.25 1.05 -17.92
CA ASP A 40 -7.44 1.07 -16.47
C ASP A 40 -6.92 -0.21 -15.79
N ALA A 41 -6.27 -1.11 -16.53
CA ALA A 41 -5.70 -2.34 -15.97
C ALA A 41 -4.56 -2.01 -15.00
N PHE A 42 -4.53 -2.72 -13.85
CA PHE A 42 -3.53 -2.55 -12.79
C PHE A 42 -3.50 -1.13 -12.19
N VAL A 43 -4.57 -0.36 -12.38
CA VAL A 43 -4.76 0.97 -11.79
C VAL A 43 -5.61 0.83 -10.54
N PHE A 44 -5.15 1.38 -9.43
CA PHE A 44 -5.82 1.30 -8.14
C PHE A 44 -6.07 2.68 -7.58
N LYS A 45 -7.14 2.81 -6.77
CA LYS A 45 -7.32 3.99 -5.95
C LYS A 45 -6.21 3.99 -4.90
N VAL A 46 -5.43 5.06 -4.81
CA VAL A 46 -4.42 5.21 -3.75
C VAL A 46 -5.16 5.25 -2.41
N PRO A 47 -4.92 4.29 -1.50
CA PRO A 47 -5.64 4.23 -0.23
C PRO A 47 -5.25 5.41 0.67
N SER A 48 -6.10 5.73 1.65
CA SER A 48 -5.68 6.60 2.76
C SER A 48 -4.70 5.86 3.65
N LEU A 49 -3.66 6.52 4.14
CA LEU A 49 -2.70 5.94 5.08
C LEU A 49 -3.07 6.16 6.55
N ARG A 50 -4.25 6.72 6.85
CA ARG A 50 -4.73 6.84 8.23
C ARG A 50 -4.93 5.46 8.84
N ASN A 51 -4.42 5.25 10.05
CA ASN A 51 -4.41 3.97 10.76
C ASN A 51 -3.65 2.84 10.05
N VAL A 52 -2.83 3.12 9.05
CA VAL A 52 -2.16 2.07 8.27
C VAL A 52 -1.34 1.11 9.14
N ALA A 53 -0.75 1.59 10.24
CA ALA A 53 0.06 0.77 11.14
C ALA A 53 -0.71 -0.37 11.84
N VAL A 54 -2.05 -0.39 11.79
CA VAL A 54 -2.91 -1.39 12.44
C VAL A 54 -3.89 -2.06 11.46
N THR A 55 -3.63 -2.00 10.16
CA THR A 55 -4.51 -2.55 9.12
C THR A 55 -3.81 -3.57 8.23
N ALA A 56 -2.86 -4.31 8.80
CA ALA A 56 -2.30 -5.48 8.13
C ALA A 56 -3.40 -6.53 7.83
N PRO A 57 -3.23 -7.37 6.80
CA PRO A 57 -2.15 -7.34 5.80
C PRO A 57 -2.31 -6.21 4.76
N TYR A 58 -1.25 -5.90 4.04
CA TYR A 58 -1.13 -4.75 3.14
C TYR A 58 -1.25 -5.11 1.66
N LEU A 59 -1.33 -4.09 0.81
CA LEU A 59 -1.61 -4.16 -0.64
C LEU A 59 -3.04 -4.61 -0.95
N HIS A 60 -3.40 -4.70 -2.24
CA HIS A 60 -4.77 -5.01 -2.66
C HIS A 60 -5.14 -6.49 -2.55
N ASP A 61 -4.14 -7.34 -2.38
CA ASP A 61 -4.23 -8.80 -2.31
C ASP A 61 -3.83 -9.36 -0.94
N GLY A 62 -3.36 -8.50 -0.01
CA GLY A 62 -2.91 -8.91 1.31
C GLY A 62 -1.55 -9.63 1.30
N SER A 63 -0.72 -9.49 0.26
CA SER A 63 0.52 -10.29 0.17
C SER A 63 1.63 -9.84 1.12
N ALA A 64 1.55 -8.63 1.67
CA ALA A 64 2.55 -8.09 2.58
C ALA A 64 2.01 -8.15 4.00
N GLU A 65 2.66 -8.93 4.86
CA GLU A 65 2.21 -9.16 6.23
C GLU A 65 2.66 -8.03 7.15
N THR A 66 3.78 -7.39 6.82
CA THR A 66 4.36 -6.30 7.60
C THR A 66 4.32 -4.97 6.87
N ILE A 67 4.30 -3.87 7.65
CA ILE A 67 4.31 -2.53 7.05
C ILE A 67 5.66 -2.24 6.40
N GLU A 68 6.75 -2.82 6.91
CA GLU A 68 8.07 -2.75 6.31
C GLU A 68 8.11 -3.38 4.91
N GLU A 69 7.59 -4.60 4.74
CA GLU A 69 7.46 -5.24 3.42
C GLU A 69 6.66 -4.37 2.46
N ALA A 70 5.55 -3.80 2.92
CA ALA A 70 4.74 -2.91 2.10
C ALA A 70 5.52 -1.64 1.68
N ILE A 71 6.30 -1.03 2.58
CA ILE A 71 7.13 0.14 2.28
C ILE A 71 8.22 -0.22 1.26
N GLU A 72 8.88 -1.36 1.43
CA GLU A 72 9.92 -1.85 0.52
C GLU A 72 9.36 -2.10 -0.88
N ILE A 73 8.26 -2.84 -0.98
CA ILE A 73 7.58 -3.12 -2.26
C ILE A 73 7.19 -1.80 -2.94
N MET A 74 6.65 -0.82 -2.19
CA MET A 74 6.27 0.47 -2.75
C MET A 74 7.49 1.30 -3.22
N GLY A 75 8.61 1.25 -2.49
CA GLY A 75 9.86 1.89 -2.89
C GLY A 75 10.37 1.37 -4.23
N GLN A 76 10.37 0.05 -4.42
CA GLN A 76 10.74 -0.56 -5.69
C GLN A 76 9.72 -0.25 -6.77
N THR A 77 8.47 -0.67 -6.59
CA THR A 77 7.46 -0.69 -7.65
C THR A 77 7.07 0.70 -8.14
N GLN A 78 7.00 1.69 -7.24
CA GLN A 78 6.52 3.03 -7.57
C GLN A 78 7.62 4.07 -7.78
N LEU A 79 8.81 3.88 -7.19
CA LEU A 79 9.91 4.84 -7.29
C LEU A 79 11.17 4.27 -7.96
N GLY A 80 11.26 2.95 -8.14
CA GLY A 80 12.45 2.28 -8.66
C GLY A 80 13.64 2.35 -7.69
N ARG A 81 13.39 2.41 -6.38
CA ARG A 81 14.43 2.60 -5.36
C ARG A 81 14.44 1.47 -4.34
N SER A 82 15.63 0.95 -4.09
CA SER A 82 15.91 0.18 -2.87
C SER A 82 16.07 1.12 -1.70
N LEU A 83 15.18 1.01 -0.72
CA LEU A 83 15.26 1.76 0.53
C LEU A 83 16.17 1.01 1.51
N THR A 84 16.96 1.75 2.27
CA THR A 84 17.74 1.19 3.37
C THR A 84 16.83 0.85 4.56
N THR A 85 17.31 -0.03 5.44
CA THR A 85 16.59 -0.38 6.69
C THR A 85 16.23 0.87 7.51
N ASP A 86 17.15 1.83 7.62
CA ASP A 86 16.91 3.05 8.39
C ASP A 86 15.82 3.93 7.76
N GLU A 87 15.79 4.04 6.43
CA GLU A 87 14.73 4.77 5.73
C GLU A 87 13.36 4.09 5.93
N ILE A 88 13.31 2.76 5.83
CA ILE A 88 12.08 1.99 6.08
C ILE A 88 11.59 2.21 7.52
N LEU A 89 12.49 2.17 8.51
CA LEU A 89 12.16 2.39 9.91
C LEU A 89 11.67 3.82 10.17
N LEU A 90 12.28 4.82 9.54
CA LEU A 90 11.85 6.23 9.64
C LEU A 90 10.47 6.44 9.00
N ILE A 91 10.21 5.85 7.84
CA ILE A 91 8.89 5.89 7.19
C ILE A 91 7.86 5.19 8.07
N LYS A 92 8.16 4.00 8.60
CA LYS A 92 7.29 3.28 9.54
C LYS A 92 6.99 4.12 10.78
N ALA A 93 8.00 4.77 11.37
CA ALA A 93 7.83 5.63 12.53
C ALA A 93 6.87 6.79 12.22
N PHE A 94 7.03 7.43 11.05
CA PHE A 94 6.09 8.45 10.58
C PHE A 94 4.67 7.88 10.39
N LEU A 95 4.50 6.74 9.72
CA LEU A 95 3.19 6.13 9.48
C LEU A 95 2.47 5.74 10.78
N LYS A 96 3.19 5.35 11.83
CA LYS A 96 2.61 5.13 13.16
C LYS A 96 1.96 6.39 13.75
N THR A 97 2.48 7.58 13.45
CA THR A 97 1.86 8.84 13.90
C THR A 97 0.49 9.10 13.29
N LEU A 98 0.13 8.37 12.22
CA LEU A 98 -1.16 8.46 11.54
C LEU A 98 -2.25 7.58 12.19
N THR A 99 -1.91 6.86 13.26
CA THR A 99 -2.84 6.01 14.03
C THR A 99 -3.68 6.85 14.97
N GLY A 100 -5.00 6.76 14.81
CA GLY A 100 -5.97 7.48 15.63
C GLY A 100 -6.36 6.76 16.91
N LYS A 101 -7.26 7.42 17.66
CA LYS A 101 -7.94 6.84 18.82
C LYS A 101 -9.34 6.38 18.45
N TYR A 102 -9.80 5.29 19.08
CA TYR A 102 -11.19 4.87 19.09
C TYR A 102 -11.68 4.82 20.54
N LYS A 103 -12.78 5.51 20.85
CA LYS A 103 -13.30 5.67 22.23
C LYS A 103 -12.20 6.12 23.23
N ASN A 104 -11.37 7.09 22.80
CA ASN A 104 -10.20 7.62 23.53
C ASN A 104 -9.04 6.63 23.79
N ILE A 105 -9.09 5.41 23.26
CA ILE A 105 -8.01 4.41 23.34
C ILE A 105 -7.22 4.43 22.02
N MET A 106 -5.89 4.42 22.10
CA MET A 106 -5.02 4.32 20.92
C MET A 106 -5.25 2.97 20.24
N LEU A 107 -5.39 2.97 18.91
CA LEU A 107 -5.67 1.73 18.16
C LEU A 107 -4.48 0.76 18.13
N ASP A 108 -3.26 1.23 18.40
CA ASP A 108 -2.04 0.45 18.51
C ASP A 108 -1.61 0.22 19.98
N ALA A 109 -2.49 0.51 20.94
CA ALA A 109 -2.25 0.16 22.34
C ALA A 109 -2.16 -1.38 22.49
N PRO A 110 -1.25 -1.89 23.34
CA PRO A 110 -1.24 -3.29 23.71
C PRO A 110 -2.62 -3.70 24.26
N SER A 111 -3.11 -4.87 23.83
CA SER A 111 -4.36 -5.48 24.32
C SER A 111 -4.25 -5.93 25.78
#